data_AF-A0A6A7Z0U9-F1
#
_entry.id   AF-A0A6A7Z0U9-F1
#
_cell.length_a   1.000
_cell.length_b   1.000
_cell.length_c   1.000
_cell.angle_alpha   90.00
_cell.angle_beta   90.00
_cell.angle_gamma   90.00
#
_symmetry.space_group_name_H-M   'P 1'
#
loop_
_entity.id
_entity.type
_entity.pdbx_description
1 polymer ?
#
loop_
_entity_poly.entity_id
_entity_poly.type
_entity_poly.pdbx_seq_one_letter_code
_entity_poly.pdbx_strand_id
1 'polypeptide(L)'
;SRLERYIEAGFLPIDNNAAERAIKPFVIGRKAWLFSDTPKGAAARAQIYSLVETAKANGQEPYTWLRHVLERLPQAESVEDVEALLPWNWRAS
;
A
#
# COMPACT_ATOMS: atom_id res chain seq x y z
N SER A 1 20.74 4.47 -20.05
CA SER A 1 20.70 3.07 -19.57
C SER A 1 19.35 2.76 -18.94
N ARG A 2 18.41 2.12 -19.67
CA ARG A 2 17.27 1.36 -19.11
C ARG A 2 16.49 0.60 -20.21
N LEU A 3 17.17 -0.03 -21.16
CA LEU A 3 16.52 -0.82 -22.21
C LEU A 3 17.24 -2.14 -22.53
N GLU A 4 18.38 -2.44 -21.91
CA GLU A 4 19.20 -3.62 -22.24
C GLU A 4 19.01 -4.80 -21.26
N ARG A 5 18.47 -4.56 -20.05
CA ARG A 5 18.33 -5.60 -19.01
C ARG A 5 17.36 -6.73 -19.35
N TYR A 6 16.44 -6.55 -20.29
CA TYR A 6 15.53 -7.63 -20.69
C TYR A 6 16.25 -8.74 -21.46
N ILE A 7 17.42 -8.43 -22.05
CA ILE A 7 18.27 -9.38 -22.77
C ILE A 7 19.04 -10.27 -21.78
N GLU A 8 19.28 -9.78 -20.56
CA GLU A 8 20.02 -10.49 -19.51
C GLU A 8 19.16 -11.55 -18.79
N ALA A 9 17.82 -11.46 -18.89
CA ALA A 9 16.89 -12.33 -18.20
C ALA A 9 15.59 -12.49 -19.00
N GLY A 10 15.47 -13.57 -19.78
CA GLY A 10 14.33 -13.83 -20.67
C GLY A 10 12.97 -14.06 -19.98
N PHE A 11 12.93 -14.06 -18.64
CA PHE A 11 11.68 -14.06 -17.87
C PHE A 11 11.15 -12.65 -17.61
N LEU A 12 11.94 -11.61 -17.88
CA LEU A 12 11.50 -10.22 -17.72
C LEU A 12 10.63 -9.83 -18.93
N PRO A 13 9.39 -9.36 -18.69
CA PRO A 13 8.55 -8.89 -19.78
C PRO A 13 9.20 -7.70 -20.49
N ILE A 14 9.04 -7.67 -21.82
CA ILE A 14 9.59 -6.61 -22.69
C ILE A 14 8.96 -5.24 -22.41
N ASP A 15 7.76 -5.23 -21.82
CA ASP A 15 7.04 -4.03 -21.46
C ASP A 15 6.94 -3.87 -19.93
N ASN A 16 6.86 -2.61 -19.48
CA ASN A 16 6.71 -2.26 -18.06
C ASN A 16 5.23 -2.13 -17.67
N ASN A 17 4.27 -2.59 -18.50
CA ASN A 17 2.86 -2.22 -18.38
C ASN A 17 2.28 -2.59 -17.01
N ALA A 18 2.76 -3.68 -16.42
CA ALA A 18 2.39 -4.09 -15.06
C ALA A 18 2.82 -3.05 -14.00
N ALA A 19 4.06 -2.57 -14.07
CA ALA A 19 4.58 -1.53 -13.19
C ALA A 19 3.85 -0.20 -13.42
N GLU A 20 3.55 0.15 -14.67
CA GLU A 20 2.77 1.35 -15.00
C GLU A 20 1.32 1.27 -14.51
N ARG A 21 0.67 0.11 -14.62
CA ARG A 21 -0.67 -0.10 -14.04
C ARG A 21 -0.64 -0.01 -12.51
N ALA A 22 0.39 -0.51 -11.86
CA ALA A 22 0.55 -0.42 -10.41
C ALA A 22 0.81 1.01 -9.91
N ILE A 23 1.55 1.83 -10.67
CA ILE A 23 1.83 3.23 -10.30
C ILE A 23 0.69 4.18 -10.67
N LYS A 24 -0.16 3.85 -11.66
CA LYS A 24 -1.24 4.72 -12.15
C LYS A 24 -2.20 5.24 -11.06
N PRO A 25 -2.71 4.42 -10.13
CA PRO A 25 -3.61 4.92 -9.09
C PRO A 25 -2.90 5.88 -8.11
N PHE A 26 -1.60 5.67 -7.86
CA PHE A 26 -0.77 6.59 -7.08
C PHE A 26 -0.55 7.93 -7.79
N VAL A 27 -0.31 7.92 -9.11
CA VAL A 27 -0.15 9.14 -9.93
C VAL A 27 -1.47 9.92 -10.02
N ILE A 28 -2.60 9.24 -10.16
CA ILE A 28 -3.93 9.86 -10.17
C ILE A 28 -4.26 10.45 -8.79
N GLY A 29 -3.98 9.71 -7.71
CA GLY A 29 -4.15 10.18 -6.33
C GLY A 29 -3.37 11.46 -6.03
N ARG A 30 -2.18 11.63 -6.61
CA ARG A 30 -1.37 12.86 -6.50
C ARG A 30 -2.11 14.14 -6.91
N LYS A 31 -3.04 14.08 -7.87
CA LYS A 31 -3.87 15.22 -8.28
C LYS A 31 -5.03 15.50 -7.31
N ALA A 32 -5.45 14.53 -6.50
CA ALA A 32 -6.49 14.69 -5.48
C ALA A 32 -5.93 15.18 -4.12
N TRP A 33 -4.61 15.29 -3.99
CA TRP A 33 -3.92 15.53 -2.72
C TRP A 33 -3.52 17.00 -2.54
N LEU A 34 -4.51 17.86 -2.26
CA LEU A 34 -4.42 19.31 -2.02
C LEU A 34 -3.44 19.78 -0.92
N PHE A 35 -2.69 18.88 -0.25
CA PHE A 35 -1.76 19.25 0.83
C PHE A 35 -0.38 18.56 0.70
N SER A 36 0.13 18.35 -0.50
CA SER A 36 1.45 17.70 -0.73
C SER A 36 2.63 18.67 -0.65
N ASP A 37 2.53 19.68 0.22
CA ASP A 37 3.48 20.81 0.26
C ASP A 37 4.66 20.59 1.23
N THR A 38 4.69 19.46 1.96
CA THR A 38 5.79 19.12 2.87
C THR A 38 6.27 17.68 2.73
N PRO A 39 7.58 17.40 2.89
CA PRO A 39 8.14 16.04 2.89
C PRO A 39 7.48 15.11 3.93
N LYS A 40 7.10 15.66 5.10
CA LYS A 40 6.36 14.93 6.14
C LYS A 40 4.99 14.49 5.64
N GLY A 41 4.25 15.37 4.96
CA GLY A 41 2.96 15.03 4.36
C GLY A 41 3.07 14.00 3.23
N ALA A 42 4.15 14.03 2.45
CA ALA A 42 4.42 13.02 1.43
C ALA A 42 4.69 11.64 2.04
N ALA A 43 5.47 11.57 3.13
CA ALA A 43 5.77 10.33 3.83
C ALA A 43 4.52 9.70 4.47
N ALA A 44 3.71 10.50 5.18
CA ALA A 44 2.46 10.02 5.79
C ALA A 44 1.49 9.44 4.74
N ARG A 45 1.40 10.09 3.58
CA ARG A 45 0.57 9.60 2.46
C ARG A 45 1.08 8.30 1.87
N ALA A 46 2.40 8.17 1.68
CA ALA A 46 2.99 6.94 1.20
C ALA A 46 2.69 5.78 2.16
N GLN A 47 2.74 6.02 3.47
CA GLN A 47 2.38 5.02 4.48
C GLN A 47 0.90 4.62 4.38
N ILE A 48 -0.04 5.57 4.34
CA ILE A 48 -1.47 5.28 4.19
C ILE A 48 -1.74 4.50 2.90
N TYR A 49 -1.12 4.90 1.79
CA TYR A 49 -1.31 4.21 0.51
C TYR A 49 -0.76 2.78 0.55
N SER A 50 0.42 2.57 1.13
CA SER A 50 0.96 1.22 1.34
C SER A 50 0.02 0.35 2.17
N LEU A 51 -0.58 0.90 3.24
CA LEU A 51 -1.55 0.19 4.07
C LEU A 51 -2.83 -0.18 3.29
N VAL A 52 -3.36 0.76 2.50
CA VAL A 52 -4.54 0.53 1.63
C VAL A 52 -4.27 -0.57 0.61
N GLU A 53 -3.14 -0.51 -0.10
CA GLU A 53 -2.80 -1.53 -1.09
C GLU A 53 -2.53 -2.89 -0.43
N THR A 54 -1.93 -2.92 0.77
CA THR A 54 -1.76 -4.16 1.54
C THR A 54 -3.10 -4.77 1.92
N ALA A 55 -4.08 -3.97 2.35
CA ALA A 55 -5.43 -4.46 2.64
C ALA A 55 -6.09 -5.08 1.40
N LYS A 56 -6.07 -4.36 0.27
CA LYS A 56 -6.60 -4.87 -1.00
C LYS A 56 -5.92 -6.17 -1.44
N ALA A 57 -4.60 -6.26 -1.31
CA ALA A 57 -3.84 -7.45 -1.66
C ALA A 57 -4.22 -8.67 -0.81
N ASN A 58 -4.74 -8.46 0.40
CA ASN A 58 -5.26 -9.50 1.29
C ASN A 58 -6.78 -9.71 1.14
N GLY A 59 -7.41 -9.13 0.11
CA GLY A 59 -8.85 -9.26 -0.14
C GLY A 59 -9.75 -8.47 0.81
N GLN A 60 -9.16 -7.55 1.57
CA GLN A 60 -9.84 -6.79 2.62
C GLN A 60 -10.36 -5.44 2.08
N GLU A 61 -11.54 -5.03 2.54
CA GLU A 61 -12.05 -3.68 2.27
C GLU A 61 -11.21 -2.66 3.07
N PRO A 62 -10.46 -1.75 2.42
CA PRO A 62 -9.44 -0.94 3.10
C PRO A 62 -9.99 -0.02 4.19
N TYR A 63 -11.15 0.59 3.99
CA TYR A 63 -11.71 1.52 4.96
C TYR A 63 -12.10 0.80 6.25
N THR A 64 -12.73 -0.37 6.13
CA THR A 64 -13.18 -1.18 7.26
C THR A 64 -12.01 -1.79 8.01
N TRP A 65 -10.98 -2.26 7.30
CA TRP A 65 -9.74 -2.71 7.94
C TRP A 65 -9.05 -1.58 8.69
N LEU A 66 -8.82 -0.44 8.04
CA LEU A 66 -8.12 0.69 8.66
C LEU A 66 -8.86 1.21 9.90
N ARG A 67 -10.20 1.27 9.85
CA ARG A 67 -11.01 1.64 11.01
C ARG A 67 -10.81 0.66 12.16
N HIS A 68 -10.87 -0.64 11.89
CA HIS A 68 -10.64 -1.71 12.86
C HIS A 68 -9.26 -1.59 13.53
N VAL A 69 -8.22 -1.36 12.73
CA VAL A 69 -6.84 -1.18 13.22
C VAL A 69 -6.73 0.06 14.09
N LEU A 70 -7.20 1.22 13.61
CA LEU A 70 -7.09 2.48 14.35
C LEU A 70 -7.90 2.49 15.66
N GLU A 71 -9.02 1.77 15.70
CA GLU A 71 -9.81 1.59 16.92
C GLU A 71 -9.10 0.71 17.95
N ARG A 72 -8.41 -0.36 17.52
CA ARG A 72 -7.84 -1.40 18.40
C ARG A 72 -6.37 -1.19 18.76
N LEU A 73 -5.61 -0.53 17.90
CA LEU A 73 -4.18 -0.28 18.09
C LEU A 73 -3.86 0.40 19.43
N PRO A 74 -4.65 1.38 19.95
CA PRO A 74 -4.39 1.98 21.26
C PRO A 74 -4.57 1.02 22.44
N GLN A 75 -5.24 -0.12 22.26
CA GLN A 75 -5.41 -1.15 23.29
C GLN A 75 -4.39 -2.29 23.18
N ALA A 76 -3.51 -2.29 22.16
CA ALA A 76 -2.48 -3.30 22.01
C ALA A 76 -1.37 -3.08 23.05
N GLU A 77 -1.12 -4.09 23.89
CA GLU A 77 -0.09 -4.05 24.93
C GLU A 77 1.14 -4.88 24.57
N SER A 78 0.99 -5.81 23.63
CA SER A 78 2.02 -6.75 23.18
C SER A 78 2.26 -6.70 21.67
N VAL A 79 3.35 -7.31 21.20
CA VAL A 79 3.65 -7.43 19.77
C VAL A 79 2.60 -8.31 19.10
N GLU A 80 2.17 -9.35 19.79
CA GLU A 80 1.16 -10.31 19.36
C GLU A 80 -0.19 -9.62 19.11
N ASP A 81 -0.56 -8.63 19.94
CA ASP A 81 -1.77 -7.82 19.75
C ASP A 81 -1.69 -6.99 18.47
N VAL A 82 -0.52 -6.43 18.16
CA VAL A 82 -0.29 -5.67 16.91
C VAL A 82 -0.32 -6.62 15.70
N GLU A 83 0.29 -7.79 15.82
CA GLU A 83 0.28 -8.81 14.76
C GLU A 83 -1.13 -9.31 14.46
N ALA A 84 -1.99 -9.42 15.47
CA ALA A 84 -3.40 -9.79 15.29
C ALA A 84 -4.18 -8.77 14.44
N LEU A 85 -3.74 -7.51 14.38
CA LEU A 85 -4.36 -6.44 13.58
C LEU A 85 -3.92 -6.45 12.10
N LEU A 86 -2.96 -7.29 11.73
CA LEU A 86 -2.45 -7.37 10.35
C LEU A 86 -3.52 -7.89 9.38
N PRO A 87 -3.49 -7.46 8.11
CA PRO A 87 -4.62 -7.66 7.19
C PRO A 87 -4.88 -9.11 6.79
N TRP A 88 -3.90 -10.01 6.98
CA TRP A 88 -4.06 -11.47 6.78
C TRP A 88 -4.67 -12.19 8.00
N ASN A 89 -4.64 -11.57 9.18
CA ASN A 89 -5.28 -12.08 10.39
C ASN A 89 -6.70 -11.53 10.57
N TRP A 90 -7.05 -10.48 9.82
CA TRP A 90 -8.39 -9.90 9.86
C TRP A 90 -9.43 -10.80 9.19
N ARG A 91 -10.47 -11.14 9.94
CA ARG A 91 -11.70 -11.77 9.41
C ARG A 91 -12.82 -10.74 9.53
N ALA A 92 -13.28 -10.22 8.40
CA ALA A 92 -14.51 -9.45 8.38
C ALA A 92 -15.66 -10.37 8.82
N SER A 93 -16.26 -10.08 9.97
CA SER A 93 -17.50 -10.72 10.43
C SER A 93 -18.71 -10.14 9.72
#